data_AF-A0A932QXQ1-F1
#
_entry.id   AF-A0A932QXQ1-F1
#
_cell.length_a   1.000
_cell.length_b   1.000
_cell.length_c   1.000
_cell.angle_alpha   90.00
_cell.angle_beta   90.00
_cell.angle_gamma   90.00
#
_symmetry.space_group_name_H-M   'P 1'
#
loop_
_entity.id
_entity.type
_entity.pdbx_description
1 polymer ?
#
loop_
_entity_poly.entity_id
_entity_poly.type
_entity_poly.pdbx_seq_one_letter_code
_entity_poly.pdbx_strand_id
1 'polypeptide(L)'
;MSIDDYAKKAAEQTGIDTDRFLGLITCESNWKEDAAGDHNRSFGILQFQKPTFARFSKKYNMESLDISDSYDQIDLAALMIRDGYQDNWLRCGRRVGFLQ
;
A
#
# COMPACT_ATOMS: atom_id res chain seq x y z
N MET A 1 -17.98 4.61 3.77
CA MET A 1 -16.86 4.20 4.64
C MET A 1 -15.71 5.12 4.31
N SER A 2 -15.02 5.65 5.31
CA SER A 2 -13.84 6.48 5.08
C SER A 2 -12.63 5.62 4.69
N ILE A 3 -11.60 6.25 4.11
CA ILE A 3 -10.43 5.54 3.57
C ILE A 3 -9.59 4.89 4.69
N ASP A 4 -9.57 5.49 5.88
CA ASP A 4 -8.93 4.95 7.08
C ASP A 4 -9.66 3.72 7.64
N ASP A 5 -10.99 3.77 7.70
CA ASP A 5 -11.82 2.61 8.05
C ASP A 5 -11.63 1.47 7.05
N TYR A 6 -11.47 1.79 5.76
CA TYR A 6 -11.19 0.80 4.72
C TYR A 6 -9.82 0.15 4.90
N ALA A 7 -8.77 0.95 5.07
CA ALA A 7 -7.41 0.45 5.29
C ALA A 7 -7.33 -0.45 6.52
N LYS A 8 -8.01 -0.07 7.60
CA LYS A 8 -8.13 -0.89 8.81
C LYS A 8 -8.79 -2.24 8.51
N LYS A 9 -9.93 -2.22 7.82
CA LYS A 9 -10.65 -3.44 7.44
C LYS A 9 -9.81 -4.35 6.53
N ALA A 10 -9.10 -3.78 5.56
CA ALA A 10 -8.23 -4.54 4.66
C ALA A 10 -7.07 -5.22 5.42
N ALA A 11 -6.45 -4.53 6.38
CA ALA A 11 -5.42 -5.10 7.24
C ALA A 11 -5.97 -6.26 8.10
N GLU A 12 -7.12 -6.06 8.73
CA GLU A 12 -7.80 -7.10 9.53
C GLU A 12 -8.16 -8.33 8.69
N GLN A 13 -8.68 -8.13 7.47
CA GLN A 13 -9.06 -9.21 6.56
C GLN A 13 -7.87 -10.00 6.01
N THR A 14 -6.72 -9.35 5.85
CA THR A 14 -5.48 -10.00 5.37
C THR A 14 -4.64 -10.57 6.50
N GLY A 15 -4.95 -10.27 7.75
CA GLY A 15 -4.25 -10.77 8.93
C GLY A 15 -2.88 -10.11 9.18
N ILE A 16 -2.68 -8.89 8.67
CA ILE A 16 -1.46 -8.10 8.93
C ILE A 16 -1.66 -7.17 10.14
N ASP A 17 -0.57 -6.68 10.70
CA ASP A 17 -0.63 -5.73 11.83
C ASP A 17 -1.25 -4.40 11.37
N THR A 18 -2.45 -4.11 11.88
CA THR A 18 -3.23 -2.93 11.55
C THR A 18 -2.49 -1.64 11.85
N ASP A 19 -1.89 -1.50 13.04
CA ASP A 19 -1.24 -0.26 13.45
C ASP A 19 -0.02 0.04 12.57
N ARG A 20 0.74 -0.99 12.21
CA ARG A 20 1.86 -0.85 11.28
C ARG A 20 1.40 -0.50 9.87
N PHE A 21 0.29 -1.08 9.41
CA PHE A 21 -0.25 -0.77 8.08
C PHE A 21 -0.79 0.67 7.98
N LEU A 22 -1.54 1.13 8.97
CA LEU A 22 -1.98 2.53 9.07
C LEU A 22 -0.79 3.48 9.20
N GLY A 23 0.23 3.08 9.97
CA GLY A 23 1.49 3.80 10.08
C GLY A 23 2.23 3.89 8.74
N LEU A 24 2.19 2.83 7.93
CA LEU A 24 2.82 2.79 6.61
C LEU A 24 2.17 3.82 5.68
N ILE A 25 0.84 3.81 5.58
CA ILE A 25 0.07 4.78 4.78
C ILE A 25 0.36 6.22 5.23
N THR A 26 0.38 6.44 6.55
CA THR A 26 0.71 7.74 7.12
C THR A 26 2.12 8.18 6.73
N CYS A 27 3.09 7.26 6.73
CA CYS A 27 4.47 7.57 6.35
C CYS A 27 4.63 7.85 4.84
N GLU A 28 3.94 7.10 3.98
CA GLU A 28 4.09 7.21 2.53
C GLU A 28 3.47 8.48 1.96
N SER A 29 2.26 8.84 2.39
CA SER A 29 1.52 9.97 1.80
C SER A 29 0.93 10.93 2.83
N ASN A 30 0.96 10.58 4.12
CA ASN A 30 0.14 11.24 5.14
C ASN A 30 -1.34 11.28 4.72
N TRP A 31 -1.85 10.14 4.25
CA TRP A 31 -3.24 9.94 3.79
C TRP A 31 -3.64 10.79 2.57
N LYS A 32 -2.67 11.29 1.80
CA LYS A 32 -2.94 12.05 0.58
C LYS A 32 -3.12 11.10 -0.61
N GLU A 33 -4.37 10.98 -1.04
CA GLU A 33 -4.78 10.10 -2.15
C GLU A 33 -4.18 10.51 -3.50
N ASP A 34 -3.87 11.80 -3.69
CA ASP A 34 -3.30 12.38 -4.91
C ASP A 34 -1.78 12.61 -4.84
N ALA A 35 -1.11 12.08 -3.82
CA ALA A 35 0.31 12.30 -3.61
C ALA A 35 1.16 11.78 -4.78
N ALA A 36 2.09 12.61 -5.25
CA ALA A 36 3.08 12.24 -6.25
C ALA A 36 4.48 12.39 -5.67
N GLY A 37 5.22 11.28 -5.60
CA GLY A 37 6.58 11.22 -5.08
C GLY A 37 7.59 10.77 -6.13
N ASP A 38 8.86 10.85 -5.74
CA ASP A 38 10.00 10.39 -6.55
C ASP A 38 10.01 10.90 -8.00
N HIS A 39 9.84 12.22 -8.18
CA HIS A 39 9.73 12.86 -9.49
C HIS A 39 8.59 12.30 -10.36
N ASN A 40 7.41 12.11 -9.76
CA ASN A 40 6.22 11.52 -10.40
C ASN A 40 6.38 10.04 -10.80
N ARG A 41 7.18 9.28 -10.05
CA ARG A 41 7.34 7.83 -10.25
C ARG A 41 6.56 6.99 -9.24
N SER A 42 6.20 7.59 -8.10
CA SER A 42 5.41 7.01 -7.03
C SER A 42 4.06 7.72 -6.91
N PHE A 43 2.97 6.95 -6.76
CA PHE A 43 1.60 7.46 -6.91
C PHE A 43 0.71 7.11 -5.71
N GLY A 44 -0.09 8.10 -5.32
CA GLY A 44 -1.22 7.99 -4.41
C GLY A 44 -0.90 7.62 -2.97
N ILE A 45 -1.91 7.07 -2.30
CA ILE A 45 -1.93 6.88 -0.84
C ILE A 45 -0.79 6.00 -0.31
N LEU A 46 -0.30 5.05 -1.12
CA LEU A 46 0.78 4.12 -0.79
C LEU A 46 2.04 4.32 -1.65
N GLN A 47 2.12 5.41 -2.43
CA GLN A 47 3.32 5.78 -3.20
C GLN A 47 3.83 4.65 -4.14
N PHE A 48 2.92 3.87 -4.72
CA PHE A 48 3.25 2.76 -5.61
C PHE A 48 3.98 3.25 -6.87
N GLN A 49 4.95 2.46 -7.32
CA GLN A 49 5.50 2.60 -8.68
C GLN A 49 4.68 1.77 -9.67
N LYS A 50 4.41 2.32 -10.86
CA LYS A 50 3.64 1.63 -11.92
C LYS A 50 4.11 0.20 -12.22
N PRO A 51 5.41 -0.09 -12.39
CA PRO A 51 5.87 -1.45 -12.67
C PRO A 51 5.61 -2.42 -11.52
N THR A 52 5.76 -1.95 -10.28
CA THR A 52 5.50 -2.75 -9.07
C THR A 52 4.01 -3.06 -8.96
N PHE A 53 3.15 -2.06 -9.09
CA PHE A 53 1.70 -2.24 -9.06
C PHE A 53 1.26 -3.26 -10.11
N ALA A 54 1.61 -3.03 -11.38
CA ALA A 54 1.25 -3.94 -12.47
C ALA A 54 1.74 -5.38 -12.26
N ARG A 55 2.97 -5.56 -11.76
CA ARG A 55 3.53 -6.88 -11.47
C ARG A 55 2.71 -7.62 -10.41
N PHE A 56 2.34 -6.95 -9.32
CA PHE A 56 1.62 -7.58 -8.21
C PHE A 56 0.13 -7.74 -8.49
N SER A 57 -0.51 -6.79 -9.17
CA SER A 57 -1.88 -6.94 -9.69
C SER A 57 -1.98 -8.20 -10.55
N LYS A 58 -1.01 -8.42 -11.45
CA LYS A 58 -0.93 -9.66 -12.23
C LYS A 58 -0.69 -10.89 -11.36
N LYS A 59 0.24 -10.84 -10.40
CA LYS A 59 0.55 -11.95 -9.48
C LYS A 59 -0.70 -12.44 -8.73
N TYR A 60 -1.60 -11.53 -8.35
CA TYR A 60 -2.80 -11.83 -7.59
C TYR A 60 -4.06 -12.02 -8.46
N ASN A 61 -3.94 -12.00 -9.79
CA ASN A 61 -5.07 -12.03 -10.73
C ASN A 61 -6.06 -10.86 -10.54
N MET A 62 -5.54 -9.69 -10.19
CA MET A 62 -6.26 -8.44 -9.96
C MET A 62 -5.88 -7.38 -11.01
N GLU A 63 -5.75 -7.78 -12.27
CA GLU A 63 -5.29 -6.90 -13.36
C GLU A 63 -6.26 -5.75 -13.67
N SER A 64 -7.49 -5.81 -13.14
CA SER A 64 -8.49 -4.76 -13.25
C SER A 64 -8.29 -3.59 -12.27
N LEU A 65 -7.35 -3.71 -11.32
CA LEU A 65 -7.07 -2.64 -10.36
C LEU A 65 -6.47 -1.41 -11.04
N ASP A 66 -6.86 -0.25 -10.55
CA ASP A 66 -6.37 1.05 -10.97
C ASP A 66 -5.37 1.62 -9.95
N ILE A 67 -4.15 1.92 -10.40
CA ILE A 67 -3.13 2.54 -9.54
C ILE A 67 -3.53 3.95 -9.07
N SER A 68 -4.48 4.62 -9.74
CA SER A 68 -4.97 5.93 -9.32
C SER A 68 -6.07 5.85 -8.26
N ASP A 69 -6.61 4.66 -7.99
CA ASP A 69 -7.61 4.43 -6.97
C ASP A 69 -6.96 4.02 -5.63
N SER A 70 -7.27 4.75 -4.56
CA SER A 70 -6.69 4.51 -3.24
C SER A 70 -7.11 3.16 -2.63
N TYR A 71 -8.32 2.70 -2.90
CA TYR A 71 -8.84 1.43 -2.38
C TYR A 71 -8.11 0.25 -3.04
N ASP A 72 -7.91 0.34 -4.35
CA ASP A 72 -7.15 -0.65 -5.11
C ASP A 72 -5.68 -0.74 -4.66
N GLN A 73 -5.06 0.41 -4.35
CA GLN A 73 -3.73 0.44 -3.73
C GLN A 73 -3.73 -0.25 -2.37
N ILE A 74 -4.70 0.04 -1.51
CA ILE A 74 -4.82 -0.53 -0.17
C ILE A 74 -4.93 -2.05 -0.24
N ASP A 75 -5.83 -2.57 -1.09
CA ASP A 75 -6.05 -4.00 -1.23
C ASP A 75 -4.79 -4.71 -1.73
N LEU A 76 -4.13 -4.14 -2.74
CA LEU A 76 -2.91 -4.71 -3.28
C LEU A 76 -1.77 -4.71 -2.24
N ALA A 77 -1.59 -3.60 -1.52
CA ALA A 77 -0.53 -3.49 -0.51
C ALA A 77 -0.75 -4.43 0.67
N ALA A 78 -1.99 -4.57 1.14
CA ALA A 78 -2.31 -5.48 2.24
C ALA A 78 -1.96 -6.94 1.88
N LEU A 79 -2.30 -7.37 0.67
CA LEU A 79 -1.91 -8.70 0.14
C LEU A 79 -0.39 -8.85 0.00
N MET A 80 0.29 -7.82 -0.51
CA MET A 80 1.74 -7.81 -0.65
C MET A 80 2.43 -7.97 0.71
N ILE A 81 2.01 -7.23 1.73
CA ILE A 81 2.59 -7.31 3.08
C ILE A 81 2.32 -8.67 3.72
N ARG A 82 1.10 -9.20 3.59
CA ARG A 82 0.76 -10.55 4.07
C ARG A 82 1.73 -11.61 3.52
N ASP A 83 2.12 -11.47 2.25
CA ASP A 83 2.98 -12.44 1.58
C ASP A 83 4.48 -12.11 1.65
N GLY A 84 4.88 -11.12 2.47
CA GLY A 84 6.30 -10.81 2.72
C GLY A 84 6.95 -9.79 1.78
N TYR A 85 6.17 -9.04 1.00
CA TYR A 85 6.65 -8.04 0.03
C TYR A 85 6.66 -6.59 0.56
N GLN A 86 6.70 -6.40 1.87
CA GLN A 86 6.85 -5.09 2.52
C GLN A 86 8.16 -4.36 2.14
N ASP A 87 9.14 -5.07 1.58
CA ASP A 87 10.39 -4.51 1.07
C ASP A 87 10.20 -3.53 -0.11
N ASN A 88 9.02 -3.52 -0.73
CA ASN A 88 8.67 -2.48 -1.71
C ASN A 88 8.50 -1.08 -1.08
N TRP A 89 8.40 -1.00 0.25
CA TRP A 89 8.36 0.24 1.02
C TRP A 89 9.56 0.34 1.98
N LEU A 90 10.79 0.15 1.51
CA LEU A 90 11.99 0.02 2.36
C LEU A 90 12.09 1.03 3.51
N ARG A 91 11.89 2.33 3.23
CA ARG A 91 12.08 3.40 4.24
C ARG A 91 10.96 3.40 5.27
N CYS A 92 9.71 3.47 4.83
CA CYS A 92 8.57 3.51 5.74
C CYS A 92 8.28 2.15 6.38
N GLY A 93 8.46 1.05 5.65
CA GLY A 93 8.39 -0.32 6.15
C GLY A 93 9.36 -0.58 7.31
N ARG A 94 10.59 -0.04 7.25
CA ARG A 94 11.51 -0.04 8.42
C ARG A 94 11.01 0.85 9.55
N ARG A 95 10.53 2.06 9.23
CA ARG A 95 10.04 3.02 10.23
C ARG A 95 8.89 2.47 11.06
N VAL A 96 8.00 1.68 10.47
CA VAL A 96 6.83 1.09 11.14
C VAL A 96 7.09 -0.33 11.65
N GLY A 97 8.29 -0.88 11.44
CA GLY A 97 8.68 -2.18 11.97
C GLY A 97 8.16 -3.40 11.18
N PHE A 98 7.81 -3.25 9.91
CA PHE A 98 7.61 -4.40 9.00
C PHE A 98 8.93 -5.01 8.53
N LEU A 99 10.02 -4.24 8.57
CA LEU A 99 11.37 -4.65 8.18
C LEU A 99 12.31 -4.47 9.38
N GLN A 100 13.15 -5.48 9.64
CA GLN A 100 14.21 -5.44 10.66
C GLN A 100 15.55 -5.00 10.04
#